data_AF-A0A2V6UWU2-F1
#
_entry.id   AF-A0A2V6UWU2-F1
#
_cell.length_a   1.000
_cell.length_b   1.000
_cell.length_c   1.000
_cell.angle_alpha   90.00
_cell.angle_beta   90.00
_cell.angle_gamma   90.00
#
_symmetry.space_group_name_H-M   'P 1'
#
loop_
_entity.id
_entity.type
_entity.pdbx_description
1 polymer ?
#
loop_
_entity_poly.entity_id
_entity_poly.type
_entity_poly.pdbx_seq_one_letter_code
_entity_poly.pdbx_strand_id
1 'polypeptide(L)'
;MQRLLEHALAEFAPEWQVASGCTELSLNNPDHWVSGLGTFGLVLRNRQTRTSKILGWRNGDFTNATYHRGISYRVLEAYADRITDPIRRYFEEVGLVLPGGMRRPQQKPVGARSGITYAG
;
A
#
# COMPACT_ATOMS: atom_id res chain seq x y z
N MET A 1 5.33 -9.03 11.98
CA MET A 1 4.39 -8.36 11.06
C MET A 1 4.70 -6.89 10.84
N GLN A 2 4.80 -6.06 11.89
CA GLN A 2 5.10 -4.62 11.76
C GLN A 2 6.34 -4.33 10.89
N ARG A 3 7.44 -5.05 11.10
CA ARG A 3 8.68 -4.85 10.33
C ARG A 3 8.53 -5.10 8.82
N LEU A 4 7.72 -6.08 8.41
CA LEU A 4 7.45 -6.33 6.98
C LEU A 4 6.69 -5.15 6.37
N LEU A 5 5.72 -4.61 7.10
CA LEU A 5 4.97 -3.44 6.66
C LEU A 5 5.86 -2.20 6.57
N GLU A 6 6.75 -1.98 7.54
CA GLU A 6 7.72 -0.88 7.49
C GLU A 6 8.65 -0.97 6.28
N HIS A 7 9.12 -2.18 5.93
CA HIS A 7 9.90 -2.40 4.72
C HIS A 7 9.08 -2.11 3.45
N ALA A 8 7.85 -2.59 3.38
CA ALA A 8 6.98 -2.32 2.23
C ALA A 8 6.64 -0.83 2.09
N LEU A 9 6.41 -0.12 3.19
CA LEU A 9 6.21 1.34 3.20
C LEU A 9 7.46 2.06 2.67
N ALA A 10 8.65 1.69 3.15
CA ALA A 10 9.89 2.28 2.64
C ALA A 10 10.10 2.03 1.14
N GLU A 11 9.60 0.90 0.62
CA GLU A 11 9.72 0.53 -0.79
C GLU A 11 8.69 1.25 -1.69
N PHE A 12 7.43 1.33 -1.26
CA PHE A 12 6.32 1.76 -2.13
C PHE A 12 5.67 3.08 -1.74
N ALA A 13 5.74 3.48 -0.47
CA ALA A 13 5.06 4.65 0.08
C ALA A 13 5.93 5.36 1.14
N PRO A 14 7.16 5.80 0.78
CA PRO A 14 8.18 6.25 1.73
C PRO A 14 7.78 7.52 2.51
N GLU A 15 6.79 8.26 2.03
CA GLU A 15 6.20 9.40 2.72
C GLU A 15 5.32 9.01 3.91
N TRP A 16 4.97 7.73 4.06
CA TRP A 16 4.19 7.20 5.17
C TRP A 16 5.07 6.44 6.15
N GLN A 17 4.70 6.46 7.44
CA GLN A 17 5.33 5.66 8.48
C GLN A 17 4.32 5.14 9.48
N VAL A 18 4.66 4.03 10.13
CA VAL A 18 3.91 3.51 11.27
C VAL A 18 4.11 4.47 12.45
N ALA A 19 3.01 5.01 12.96
CA ALA A 19 3.00 5.96 14.08
C ALA A 19 2.54 5.31 15.40
N SER A 20 1.75 4.24 15.32
CA SER A 20 1.36 3.42 16.48
C SER A 20 1.36 1.95 16.11
N GLY A 21 1.52 1.09 17.12
CA GLY A 21 1.82 -0.34 17.00
C GLY A 21 0.83 -1.14 16.15
N CYS A 22 1.30 -2.31 15.72
CA CYS A 22 0.53 -3.28 14.96
C CYS A 22 -0.27 -4.19 15.89
N THR A 23 -1.59 -4.12 15.84
CA THR A 23 -2.50 -4.88 16.70
C THR A 23 -3.32 -5.85 15.87
N GLU A 24 -3.41 -7.11 16.28
CA GLU A 24 -4.30 -8.07 15.63
C GLU A 24 -5.76 -7.78 15.99
N LEU A 25 -6.62 -7.83 14.99
CA LEU A 25 -8.03 -7.48 15.11
C LEU A 25 -8.90 -8.71 15.18
N SER A 26 -9.76 -8.74 16.20
CA SER A 26 -10.82 -9.73 16.34
C SER A 26 -11.95 -9.52 15.33
N LEU A 27 -12.43 -10.60 14.73
CA LEU A 27 -13.65 -10.63 13.89
C LEU A 27 -14.93 -10.38 14.69
N ASN A 28 -14.88 -10.61 16.00
CA ASN A 28 -16.06 -10.54 16.88
C ASN A 28 -16.26 -9.13 17.47
N ASN A 29 -15.34 -8.19 17.20
CA ASN A 29 -15.49 -6.81 17.65
C ASN A 29 -16.10 -5.97 16.50
N PRO A 30 -17.30 -5.37 16.70
CA PRO A 30 -17.95 -4.56 15.67
C PRO A 30 -17.16 -3.31 15.28
N ASP A 31 -16.31 -2.77 16.15
CA ASP A 31 -15.48 -1.60 15.86
C ASP A 31 -14.31 -1.92 14.93
N HIS A 32 -13.96 -3.20 14.81
CA HIS A 32 -12.87 -3.64 13.95
C HIS A 32 -13.32 -3.72 12.48
N TRP A 33 -12.50 -3.17 11.60
CA TRP A 33 -12.69 -3.24 10.16
C TRP A 33 -11.71 -4.21 9.51
N VAL A 34 -12.07 -5.48 9.58
CA VAL A 34 -11.25 -6.59 9.12
C VAL A 34 -11.28 -6.76 7.59
N SER A 35 -10.19 -7.27 7.01
CA SER A 35 -10.08 -7.62 5.59
C SER A 35 -9.97 -9.13 5.34
N GLY A 36 -9.87 -9.94 6.41
CA GLY A 36 -9.83 -11.39 6.37
C GLY A 36 -9.34 -12.01 7.69
N LEU A 37 -9.04 -13.31 7.68
CA LEU A 37 -8.40 -13.98 8.82
C LEU A 37 -7.00 -13.40 9.08
N GLY A 38 -6.68 -13.14 10.35
CA GLY A 38 -5.41 -12.53 10.76
C GLY A 38 -5.25 -11.11 10.20
N THR A 39 -6.23 -10.23 10.44
CA THR A 39 -6.13 -8.81 10.05
C THR A 39 -5.43 -8.01 11.14
N PHE A 40 -4.52 -7.14 10.74
CA PHE A 40 -3.84 -6.21 11.64
C PHE A 40 -4.32 -4.78 11.43
N GLY A 41 -4.55 -4.08 12.54
CA GLY A 41 -4.79 -2.65 12.60
C GLY A 41 -3.52 -1.91 13.00
N LEU A 42 -3.38 -0.69 12.48
CA LEU A 42 -2.29 0.21 12.84
C LEU A 42 -2.63 1.67 12.49
N VAL A 43 -1.80 2.59 12.98
CA VAL A 43 -1.89 4.02 12.63
C VAL A 43 -0.72 4.39 11.75
N LEU A 44 -1.03 4.95 10.59
CA LEU A 44 -0.06 5.52 9.67
C LEU A 44 -0.09 7.04 9.73
N ARG A 45 1.08 7.65 9.64
CA ARG A 45 1.22 9.11 9.57
C ARG A 45 2.07 9.48 8.36
N ASN A 46 1.59 10.46 7.59
CA ASN A 46 2.37 11.05 6.53
C ASN A 46 3.44 11.97 7.14
N ARG A 47 4.69 11.78 6.71
CA ARG A 47 5.87 12.50 7.20
C ARG A 47 5.83 14.00 6.86
N GLN A 48 5.23 14.36 5.73
CA GLN A 48 5.20 15.73 5.21
C GLN A 48 3.95 16.48 5.66
N THR A 49 2.77 15.92 5.39
CA THR A 49 1.49 16.59 5.62
C THR A 49 0.97 16.43 7.04
N ARG A 50 1.58 15.54 7.83
CA ARG A 50 1.12 15.11 9.17
C ARG A 50 -0.29 14.51 9.19
N THR A 51 -0.87 14.19 8.03
CA THR A 51 -2.16 13.50 7.92
C THR A 51 -2.05 12.08 8.47
N SER A 52 -3.12 11.59 9.11
CA SER A 52 -3.16 10.25 9.67
C SER A 52 -4.13 9.34 8.90
N LYS A 53 -3.75 8.07 8.74
CA LYS A 53 -4.60 7.00 8.22
C LYS A 53 -4.68 5.91 9.28
N ILE A 54 -5.89 5.56 9.66
CA ILE A 54 -6.17 4.52 10.65
C ILE A 54 -6.60 3.28 9.88
N LEU A 55 -5.85 2.19 10.04
CA LEU A 55 -6.15 0.92 9.40
C LEU A 55 -6.78 0.00 10.43
N GLY A 56 -7.92 -0.59 10.09
CA GLY A 56 -8.51 -1.66 10.87
C GLY A 56 -9.52 -1.26 11.94
N TRP A 57 -9.83 0.03 12.06
CA TRP A 57 -10.94 0.52 12.88
C TRP A 57 -11.96 1.22 11.98
N ARG A 58 -13.25 1.08 12.32
CA ARG A 58 -14.33 1.76 11.58
C ARG A 58 -14.47 3.23 11.98
N ASN A 59 -14.12 3.56 13.20
CA ASN A 59 -14.28 4.86 13.84
C ASN A 59 -13.19 5.06 14.90
N GLY A 60 -13.06 6.29 15.39
CA GLY A 60 -12.11 6.66 16.43
C GLY A 60 -12.06 8.17 16.62
N ASP A 61 -11.36 8.60 17.68
CA ASP A 61 -11.34 10.01 18.12
C ASP A 61 -10.25 10.86 17.44
N PHE A 62 -9.62 10.35 16.37
CA PHE A 62 -8.55 11.09 15.71
C PHE A 62 -9.10 12.20 14.80
N THR A 63 -8.93 13.45 15.23
CA THR A 63 -9.22 14.64 14.41
C THR A 63 -8.30 14.64 13.19
N ASN A 64 -8.86 14.75 11.99
CA ASN A 64 -8.13 14.74 10.70
C ASN A 64 -7.47 13.40 10.32
N ALA A 65 -8.11 12.28 10.68
CA ALA A 65 -7.71 10.95 10.22
C ALA A 65 -8.74 10.34 9.26
N THR A 66 -8.27 9.49 8.34
CA THR A 66 -9.14 8.68 7.47
C THR A 66 -9.06 7.21 7.87
N TYR A 67 -10.19 6.53 7.85
CA TYR A 67 -10.33 5.14 8.31
C TYR A 67 -10.42 4.19 7.13
N HIS A 68 -9.69 3.08 7.20
CA HIS A 68 -9.61 2.06 6.15
C HIS A 68 -9.62 0.66 6.75
N ARG A 69 -9.86 -0.36 5.92
CA ARG A 69 -9.73 -1.77 6.33
C ARG A 69 -8.31 -2.06 6.81
N GLY A 70 -8.19 -2.94 7.79
CA GLY A 70 -6.89 -3.44 8.25
C GLY A 70 -6.18 -4.28 7.18
N ILE A 71 -4.89 -4.52 7.36
CA ILE A 71 -4.09 -5.32 6.43
C ILE A 71 -4.11 -6.79 6.85
N SER A 72 -4.38 -7.69 5.91
CA SER A 72 -4.40 -9.13 6.22
C SER A 72 -2.99 -9.72 6.29
N TYR A 73 -2.83 -10.75 7.13
CA TYR A 73 -1.59 -11.52 7.25
C TYR A 73 -1.10 -12.03 5.88
N ARG A 74 -2.02 -12.52 5.02
CA ARG A 74 -1.69 -13.05 3.70
C ARG A 74 -1.02 -12.04 2.76
N VAL A 75 -1.41 -10.76 2.84
CA VAL A 75 -0.77 -9.70 2.05
C VAL A 75 0.68 -9.48 2.49
N LEU A 76 0.93 -9.53 3.80
CA LEU A 76 2.27 -9.37 4.38
C LEU A 76 3.14 -10.62 4.16
N GLU A 77 2.55 -11.81 4.22
CA GLU A 77 3.20 -13.08 3.91
C GLU A 77 3.64 -13.13 2.44
N ALA A 78 2.75 -12.77 1.51
CA ALA A 78 3.09 -12.67 0.09
C ALA A 78 4.26 -11.69 -0.15
N TYR A 79 4.32 -10.57 0.57
CA TYR A 79 5.46 -9.65 0.49
C TYR A 79 6.78 -10.28 0.98
N ALA A 80 6.73 -11.07 2.07
CA ALA A 80 7.89 -11.81 2.54
C ALA A 80 8.40 -12.81 1.48
N ASP A 81 7.47 -13.43 0.74
CA ASP A 81 7.74 -14.33 -0.39
C ASP A 81 8.11 -13.58 -1.70
N ARG A 82 8.33 -12.27 -1.63
CA ARG A 82 8.67 -11.38 -2.77
C ARG A 82 7.56 -11.25 -3.82
N ILE A 83 6.34 -11.61 -3.48
CA ILE A 83 5.14 -11.36 -4.29
C ILE A 83 4.58 -9.99 -3.89
N THR A 84 4.97 -8.94 -4.60
CA THR A 84 4.71 -7.54 -4.20
C THR A 84 3.36 -6.98 -4.66
N ASP A 85 2.68 -7.62 -5.59
CA ASP A 85 1.41 -7.12 -6.16
C ASP A 85 0.30 -6.92 -5.09
N PRO A 86 0.05 -7.88 -4.17
CA PRO A 86 -1.00 -7.73 -3.17
C PRO A 86 -0.80 -6.52 -2.26
N ILE A 87 0.44 -6.25 -1.83
CA ILE A 87 0.72 -5.13 -0.93
C ILE A 87 0.63 -3.78 -1.65
N ARG A 88 1.03 -3.71 -2.93
CA ARG A 88 0.87 -2.50 -3.75
C ARG A 88 -0.60 -2.17 -3.96
N ARG A 89 -1.40 -3.17 -4.35
CA ARG A 89 -2.84 -2.99 -4.57
C ARG A 89 -3.54 -2.53 -3.30
N TYR A 90 -3.16 -3.10 -2.15
CA TYR A 90 -3.68 -2.66 -0.85
C TYR A 90 -3.29 -1.21 -0.54
N PHE A 91 -2.04 -0.81 -0.81
CA PHE A 91 -1.60 0.58 -0.62
C PHE A 91 -2.32 1.57 -1.54
N GLU A 92 -2.61 1.18 -2.78
CA GLU A 92 -3.44 1.98 -3.69
C GLU A 92 -4.89 2.10 -3.19
N GLU A 93 -5.50 1.01 -2.72
CA GLU A 93 -6.86 1.00 -2.15
C GLU A 93 -7.00 1.96 -0.97
N VAL A 94 -6.00 1.96 -0.08
CA VAL A 94 -5.95 2.84 1.10
C VAL A 94 -5.54 4.28 0.73
N GLY A 95 -5.10 4.51 -0.51
CA GLY A 95 -4.60 5.80 -0.98
C GLY A 95 -3.31 6.22 -0.30
N LEU A 96 -2.42 5.26 -0.02
CA LEU A 96 -1.03 5.50 0.36
C LEU A 96 -0.19 5.80 -0.87
N VAL A 97 -0.50 5.16 -1.99
CA VAL A 97 0.17 5.34 -3.28
C VAL A 97 -0.83 5.87 -4.30
N LEU A 98 -0.40 6.78 -5.18
CA LEU A 98 -1.24 7.27 -6.26
C LEU A 98 -1.42 6.18 -7.33
N PRO A 99 -2.66 5.88 -7.77
CA PRO A 99 -2.89 4.93 -8.85
C PRO A 99 -2.22 5.45 -10.13
N GLY A 100 -1.31 4.65 -10.69
CA GLY A 100 -0.51 5.05 -11.85
C GLY A 100 0.93 5.47 -11.53
N GLY A 101 1.35 5.44 -10.26
CA GLY A 101 2.76 5.51 -9.84
C GLY A 101 3.63 4.31 -10.24
N MET A 102 3.16 3.49 -11.19
CA MET A 102 3.99 2.55 -11.90
C MET A 102 5.04 3.38 -12.65
N ARG A 103 6.27 3.44 -12.13
CA ARG A 103 7.45 3.64 -12.98
C ARG A 103 7.37 2.52 -14.00
N ARG A 104 6.72 2.77 -15.14
CA ARG A 104 6.81 1.90 -16.31
C ARG A 104 8.31 1.71 -16.52
N PRO A 105 8.85 0.48 -16.55
CA PRO A 105 10.19 0.30 -17.06
C PRO A 105 10.20 0.97 -18.43
N GLN A 106 11.05 1.99 -18.56
CA GLN A 106 11.20 2.80 -19.75
C GLN A 106 11.28 1.85 -20.95
N GLN A 107 10.17 1.73 -21.69
CA GLN A 107 10.18 1.02 -22.96
C GLN A 107 11.11 1.85 -23.83
N LYS A 108 12.34 1.37 -24.00
CA LYS A 108 13.28 1.90 -24.98
C LYS A 108 12.52 1.96 -26.30
N PRO A 109 12.51 3.10 -27.01
CA PRO A 109 11.87 3.16 -28.31
C PRO A 109 12.52 2.10 -29.20
N VAL A 110 11.73 1.12 -29.63
CA VAL A 110 12.17 0.12 -30.61
C VAL A 110 12.51 0.89 -31.88
N GLY A 111 13.74 0.68 -32.36
CA GLY A 111 14.36 1.51 -33.38
C GLY A 111 13.48 1.75 -34.61
N ALA A 112 13.48 3.00 -35.07
CA ALA A 112 13.02 3.38 -36.39
C ALA A 112 13.68 2.47 -37.43
N ARG A 113 12.91 1.55 -38.01
CA ARG A 113 13.35 0.80 -39.19
C ARG A 113 13.26 1.72 -40.39
N SER A 114 14.43 2.17 -40.80
CA SER A 114 14.71 2.74 -42.12
C SER A 114 14.30 1.75 -43.21
N GLY A 115 13.47 2.20 -44.15
CA GLY A 115 13.11 1.51 -45.40
C GLY A 115 12.97 2.57 -46.48
N ILE A 116 14.09 2.97 -47.10
CA ILE A 116 14.51 2.56 -48.44
C ILE A 116 13.50 2.93 -49.53
N THR A 117 13.89 3.97 -50.26
CA THR A 117 13.44 4.49 -51.56
C THR A 117 13.13 3.42 -52.59
N TYR A 118 12.05 3.60 -53.37
CA TYR A 118 12.02 3.21 -54.77
C TYR A 118 11.41 4.34 -55.61
N ALA A 119 12.19 4.78 -56.60
CA ALA A 119 11.75 5.59 -57.72
C ALA A 119 11.07 4.69 -58.75
N GLY A 120 10.04 5.20 -59.41
CA GLY A 120 9.34 4.61 -60.55
C GLY A 120 8.36 5.61 -61.13
#